data_AF-A0AAD4X3X4-F1
#
_entry.id   AF-A0AAD4X3X4-F1
#
_cell.length_a   1.000
_cell.length_b   1.000
_cell.length_c   1.000
_cell.angle_alpha   90.00
_cell.angle_beta   90.00
_cell.angle_gamma   90.00
#
_symmetry.space_group_name_H-M   'P 1'
#
loop_
_entity.id
_entity.type
_entity.pdbx_description
1 polymer ?
#
loop_
_entity_poly.entity_id
_entity_poly.type
_entity_poly.pdbx_seq_one_letter_code
_entity_poly.pdbx_strand_id
1 'polypeptide(L)'
;MSWIRDRELFIYYQIQGRRHYVARIRKQYDISVQECDIYVCGELNIARHFSSFYDDNKIAFNRLLDYLRNQNKYINCQGLVVNYWVRNNHLEYFWSKEAFRVPHCFSPAAKEYESTSMMYACTTERDEEMDEILSLQKTVSELKAMNLSLRYELQRERAENSSKEYAYTMEQDQEIAEILSLKKSVSDYKAMNLSLREDLQREVNDRMVEEAEKQSLVKRIFDLETKSSILKDESKRLNNEKYTLEVKLATSQDEIASLKDKNKEIAEDLEIWINEVSDLQQQLDREKKGNQSLEIEVAGLKLKLERCCPDGGASVSASVYIEPWMNGYTVPYDWVPFEDLCVREFSRSGRPLTLAKTVSGAPAFSEDNTTNVHVNYFYRGLLNKRVYPIVIVNVVELIPNKEKARFDPNIWSLFNNAGITYAARKPFESESCSC
;
A
#
# COMPACT_ATOMS: atom_id res chain seq x y z
N MET A 1 21.59 67.99 7.55
CA MET A 1 20.19 68.37 7.75
C MET A 1 19.95 68.34 9.24
N SER A 2 19.88 69.49 9.90
CA SER A 2 19.65 69.55 11.34
C SER A 2 18.14 69.61 11.58
N TRP A 3 17.60 68.66 12.34
CA TRP A 3 16.16 68.60 12.64
C TRP A 3 15.66 69.88 13.33
N ILE A 4 16.50 70.51 14.16
CA ILE A 4 16.20 71.76 14.87
C ILE A 4 15.97 72.93 13.91
N ARG A 5 16.71 72.95 12.78
CA ARG A 5 16.70 74.08 11.84
C ARG A 5 15.69 73.93 10.71
N ASP A 6 15.24 72.71 10.45
CA ASP A 6 14.35 72.40 9.32
C ASP A 6 12.95 72.06 9.84
N ARG A 7 12.03 73.00 9.67
CA ARG A 7 10.64 72.90 10.15
C ARG A 7 9.83 71.83 9.43
N GLU A 8 10.27 71.39 8.25
CA GLU A 8 9.60 70.36 7.46
C GLU A 8 10.07 68.94 7.83
N LEU A 9 11.12 68.80 8.66
CA LEU A 9 11.60 67.49 9.10
C LEU A 9 10.85 67.00 10.33
N PHE A 10 10.29 65.81 10.20
CA PHE A 10 9.61 65.09 11.25
C PHE A 10 10.38 63.82 11.61
N ILE A 11 10.34 63.45 12.88
CA ILE A 11 10.86 62.18 13.38
C ILE A 11 9.67 61.28 13.70
N TYR A 12 9.77 60.01 13.31
CA TYR A 12 8.79 58.98 13.66
C TYR A 12 9.49 57.66 14.00
N TYR A 13 8.77 56.77 14.67
CA TYR A 13 9.23 55.42 14.99
C TYR A 13 8.53 54.40 14.09
N GLN A 14 9.30 53.55 13.42
CA GLN A 14 8.75 52.46 12.61
C GLN A 14 8.76 51.16 13.41
N ILE A 15 7.58 50.62 13.71
CA ILE A 15 7.40 49.43 14.54
C ILE A 15 8.12 48.21 13.94
N GLN A 16 7.99 47.98 12.63
CA GLN A 16 8.57 46.82 11.96
C GLN A 16 10.11 46.80 11.99
N GLY A 17 10.75 47.97 11.98
CA GLY A 17 12.22 48.09 12.02
C GLY A 17 12.79 48.35 13.41
N ARG A 18 11.92 48.63 14.39
CA ARG A 18 12.28 49.15 15.73
C ARG A 18 13.29 50.30 15.69
N ARG A 19 13.22 51.15 14.66
CA ARG A 19 14.15 52.24 14.38
C ARG A 19 13.42 53.57 14.23
N HIS A 20 14.11 54.65 14.54
CA HIS A 20 13.63 56.01 14.32
C HIS A 20 14.05 56.48 12.93
N TYR A 21 13.14 57.14 12.24
CA TYR A 21 13.36 57.65 10.89
C TYR A 21 13.07 59.14 10.85
N VAL A 22 13.67 59.79 9.87
CA VAL A 22 13.38 61.18 9.54
C VAL A 22 12.58 61.20 8.25
N ALA A 23 11.46 61.90 8.23
CA ALA A 23 10.66 62.15 7.05
C ALA A 23 10.46 63.65 6.84
N ARG A 24 10.28 64.07 5.60
CA ARG A 24 9.85 65.42 5.26
C ARG A 24 8.40 65.39 4.84
N ILE A 25 7.57 66.23 5.46
CA ILE A 25 6.15 66.37 5.11
C ILE A 25 5.97 67.75 4.50
N ARG A 26 5.66 67.80 3.20
CA ARG A 26 5.62 69.07 2.42
C ARG A 26 4.27 69.78 2.48
N LYS A 27 3.27 69.19 3.13
CA LYS A 27 1.95 69.80 3.30
C LYS A 27 1.99 70.85 4.39
N GLN A 28 1.31 71.96 4.15
CA GLN A 28 1.09 72.98 5.16
C GLN A 28 0.18 72.43 6.26
N TYR A 29 0.35 72.98 7.47
CA TYR A 29 -0.52 72.72 8.61
C TYR A 29 -1.99 73.01 8.24
N ASP A 30 -2.93 72.24 8.80
CA ASP A 30 -4.38 72.23 8.49
C ASP A 30 -4.80 71.69 7.10
N ILE A 31 -3.86 71.24 6.25
CA ILE A 31 -4.19 70.50 5.02
C ILE A 31 -4.08 69.00 5.29
N SER A 32 -5.09 68.21 4.91
CA SER A 32 -5.04 66.74 5.01
C SER A 32 -3.75 66.19 4.39
N VAL A 33 -3.02 65.39 5.16
CA VAL A 33 -1.79 64.74 4.73
C VAL A 33 -2.16 63.41 4.08
N GLN A 34 -1.59 63.10 2.92
CA GLN A 34 -1.66 61.79 2.29
C GLN A 34 -0.30 61.09 2.38
N GLU A 35 -0.28 59.77 2.22
CA GLU A 35 0.97 58.99 2.28
C GLU A 35 2.01 59.46 1.24
N CYS A 36 1.56 59.89 0.06
CA CYS A 36 2.44 60.44 -0.99
C CYS A 36 3.07 61.79 -0.63
N ASP A 37 2.59 62.48 0.41
CA ASP A 37 3.15 63.74 0.90
C ASP A 37 4.33 63.55 1.85
N ILE A 38 4.60 62.30 2.25
CA ILE A 38 5.63 61.92 3.24
C ILE A 38 6.85 61.37 2.52
N TYR A 39 7.95 62.11 2.56
CA TYR A 39 9.21 61.70 1.97
C TYR A 39 10.19 61.23 3.04
N VAL A 40 10.41 59.91 3.16
CA VAL A 40 11.35 59.34 4.13
C VAL A 40 12.79 59.70 3.71
N CYS A 41 13.45 60.52 4.54
CA CYS A 41 14.81 61.01 4.30
C CYS A 41 15.88 60.00 4.73
N GLY A 42 15.53 59.01 5.55
CA GLY A 42 16.40 57.93 6.01
C GLY A 42 16.30 57.67 7.50
N GLU A 43 17.14 56.77 8.00
CA GLU A 43 17.24 56.47 9.43
C GLU A 43 17.81 57.65 10.22
N LEU A 44 17.31 57.86 11.44
CA LEU A 44 17.72 58.95 12.30
C LEU A 44 19.16 58.75 12.79
N ASN A 45 20.09 59.48 12.18
CA ASN A 45 21.46 59.57 12.66
C ASN A 45 21.59 60.73 13.67
N ILE A 46 21.78 60.41 14.96
CA ILE A 46 21.84 61.40 16.05
C ILE A 46 22.97 62.41 15.79
N ALA A 47 24.17 61.94 15.46
CA ALA A 47 25.32 62.82 15.22
C ALA A 47 25.08 63.79 14.04
N ARG A 48 24.36 63.36 13.00
CA ARG A 48 24.08 64.18 11.81
C ARG A 48 22.92 65.15 11.99
N HIS A 49 21.87 64.74 12.69
CA HIS A 49 20.63 65.51 12.80
C HIS A 49 20.63 66.44 14.04
N PHE A 50 21.52 66.19 15.00
CA PHE A 50 21.62 66.90 16.29
C PHE A 50 23.04 67.38 16.63
N SER A 51 23.88 67.61 15.62
CA SER A 51 25.31 67.94 15.75
C SER A 51 25.67 69.18 16.58
N SER A 52 24.72 69.90 17.16
CA SER A 52 24.94 71.13 17.95
C SER A 52 24.52 71.02 19.42
N PHE A 53 24.14 69.83 19.91
CA PHE A 53 23.80 69.65 21.32
C PHE A 53 24.97 69.04 22.10
N TYR A 54 25.59 69.85 22.96
CA TYR A 54 26.46 69.38 24.05
C TYR A 54 25.62 68.59 25.09
N ASP A 55 26.31 67.73 25.87
CA ASP A 55 25.82 66.56 26.62
C ASP A 55 24.52 66.72 27.43
N ASP A 56 24.20 67.93 27.91
CA ASP A 56 23.05 68.18 28.78
C ASP A 56 21.67 67.92 28.14
N ASN A 57 21.59 67.86 26.81
CA ASN A 57 20.33 67.63 26.09
C ASN A 57 20.09 66.18 25.66
N LYS A 58 21.04 65.26 25.91
CA LYS A 58 20.91 63.84 25.57
C LYS A 58 19.73 63.18 26.29
N ILE A 59 19.48 63.56 27.54
CA ILE A 59 18.37 63.04 28.36
C ILE A 59 17.01 63.49 27.79
N ALA A 60 16.87 64.78 27.47
CA ALA A 60 15.64 65.32 26.88
C ALA A 60 15.34 64.66 25.52
N PHE A 61 16.39 64.39 24.74
CA PHE A 61 16.27 63.71 23.47
C PHE A 61 15.88 62.24 23.58
N ASN A 62 16.50 61.48 24.50
CA ASN A 62 16.10 60.09 24.76
C ASN A 62 14.64 60.01 25.18
N ARG A 63 14.15 60.96 26.00
CA ARG A 63 12.72 61.06 26.35
C ARG A 63 11.82 61.30 25.14
N LEU A 64 12.24 62.12 24.18
CA LEU A 64 11.52 62.31 22.91
C LEU A 64 11.49 61.02 22.09
N LEU A 65 12.61 60.30 21.98
CA LEU A 65 12.66 59.04 21.24
C LEU A 65 11.79 57.96 21.89
N ASP A 66 11.78 57.88 23.22
CA ASP A 66 10.92 56.96 23.98
C ASP A 66 9.44 57.32 23.83
N TYR A 67 9.11 58.62 23.82
CA TYR A 67 7.74 59.10 23.54
C TYR A 67 7.23 58.60 22.18
N LEU A 68 8.08 58.61 21.15
CA LEU A 68 7.72 58.16 19.80
C LEU A 68 7.56 56.63 19.68
N ARG A 69 8.19 55.82 20.54
CA ARG A 69 8.20 54.35 20.39
C ARG A 69 6.82 53.69 20.47
N ASN A 70 5.88 54.32 21.16
CA ASN A 70 4.55 53.76 21.42
C ASN A 70 3.44 54.56 20.73
N GLN A 71 3.78 55.37 19.74
CA GLN A 71 2.84 56.32 19.14
C GLN A 71 2.96 56.30 17.62
N ASN A 72 1.82 56.22 16.93
CA ASN A 72 1.74 56.36 15.47
C ASN A 72 1.78 57.85 15.11
N LYS A 73 2.94 58.48 15.31
CA LYS A 73 3.12 59.94 15.23
C LYS A 73 4.40 60.33 14.49
N TYR A 74 4.33 61.45 13.79
CA TYR A 74 5.45 62.20 13.24
C TYR A 74 5.56 63.52 14.00
N ILE A 75 6.75 63.90 14.49
CA ILE A 75 6.93 65.15 15.27
C ILE A 75 8.08 65.99 14.70
N ASN A 76 7.84 67.29 14.47
CA ASN A 76 8.89 68.23 14.07
C ASN A 76 9.45 69.05 15.25
N CYS A 77 10.47 69.87 14.99
CA CYS A 77 11.14 70.70 15.99
C CYS A 77 10.29 71.82 16.59
N GLN A 78 9.08 72.05 16.06
CA GLN A 78 8.13 73.05 16.55
C GLN A 78 6.99 72.44 17.39
N GLY A 79 7.00 71.12 17.58
CA GLY A 79 5.92 70.41 18.27
C GLY A 79 4.67 70.21 17.40
N LEU A 80 4.77 70.35 16.07
CA LEU A 80 3.71 69.89 15.16
C LEU A 80 3.74 68.38 15.09
N VAL A 81 2.55 67.78 15.21
CA VAL A 81 2.38 66.33 15.25
C VAL A 81 1.44 65.91 14.13
N VAL A 82 1.89 65.00 13.26
CA VAL A 82 1.01 64.27 12.36
C VAL A 82 0.74 62.92 12.98
N ASN A 83 -0.50 62.69 13.41
CA ASN A 83 -0.93 61.38 13.89
C ASN A 83 -1.37 60.55 12.68
N TYR A 84 -1.19 59.24 12.77
CA TYR A 84 -1.80 58.32 11.83
C TYR A 84 -2.45 57.12 12.54
N TRP A 85 -3.49 56.56 11.92
CA TRP A 85 -4.05 55.28 12.32
C TRP A 85 -4.39 54.45 11.09
N VAL A 86 -4.51 53.14 11.29
CA VAL A 86 -4.97 52.21 10.26
C VAL A 86 -6.46 51.97 10.48
N ARG A 87 -7.29 52.44 9.55
CA ARG A 87 -8.74 52.16 9.53
C ARG A 87 -9.07 51.45 8.24
N ASN A 88 -9.63 50.23 8.31
CA ASN A 88 -9.99 49.42 7.13
C ASN A 88 -8.83 49.26 6.12
N ASN A 89 -7.62 48.97 6.59
CA ASN A 89 -6.38 48.90 5.77
C ASN A 89 -5.98 50.20 5.05
N HIS A 90 -6.59 51.33 5.38
CA HIS A 90 -6.16 52.65 4.90
C HIS A 90 -5.50 53.44 6.03
N LEU A 91 -4.38 54.10 5.71
CA LEU A 91 -3.69 55.03 6.60
C LEU A 91 -4.33 56.40 6.47
N GLU A 92 -4.90 56.90 7.57
CA GLU A 92 -5.42 58.26 7.67
C GLU A 92 -4.45 59.11 8.49
N TYR A 93 -4.15 60.33 8.03
CA TYR A 93 -3.24 61.26 8.68
C TYR A 93 -3.96 62.55 9.06
N PHE A 94 -3.72 63.08 10.25
CA PHE A 94 -4.28 64.35 10.68
C PHE A 94 -3.29 65.15 11.52
N TRP A 95 -3.36 66.47 11.36
CA TRP A 95 -2.58 67.39 12.15
C TRP A 95 -3.11 67.48 13.57
N SER A 96 -2.19 67.57 14.52
CA SER A 96 -2.47 68.03 15.87
C SER A 96 -1.32 68.88 16.36
N LYS A 97 -1.62 69.75 17.33
CA LYS A 97 -0.62 70.53 18.04
C LYS A 97 -0.58 70.02 19.47
N GLU A 98 0.48 69.29 19.81
CA GLU A 98 0.68 68.83 21.16
C GLU A 98 1.59 69.81 21.90
N ALA A 99 1.21 70.17 23.13
CA ALA A 99 2.05 70.97 24.01
C ALA A 99 3.21 70.09 24.52
N PHE A 100 4.16 69.78 23.65
CA PHE A 100 5.35 69.02 24.01
C PHE A 100 6.25 69.95 24.84
N ARG A 101 6.24 69.76 26.17
CA ARG A 101 7.14 70.46 27.10
C ARG A 101 8.57 69.92 26.94
N VAL A 102 9.22 70.24 25.82
CA VAL A 102 10.68 70.21 25.75
C VAL A 102 11.18 71.29 26.72
N PRO A 103 12.21 71.03 27.54
CA PRO A 103 12.86 72.08 28.30
C PRO A 103 13.17 73.26 27.36
N HIS A 104 12.82 74.48 27.78
CA HIS A 104 12.99 75.70 27.02
C HIS A 104 14.49 76.00 26.80
N CYS A 105 15.11 75.35 25.82
CA CYS A 105 16.53 75.50 25.52
C CYS A 105 16.79 76.53 24.42
N PHE A 106 15.98 77.60 24.26
CA PHE A 106 16.26 78.62 23.24
C PHE A 106 15.78 80.02 23.66
N SER A 107 16.63 80.74 24.40
CA SER A 107 16.67 82.21 24.40
C SER A 107 18.07 82.68 24.80
N PRO A 108 18.82 83.37 23.92
CA PRO A 108 20.05 84.04 24.32
C PRO A 108 19.69 85.40 24.89
N ALA A 109 19.61 85.51 26.22
CA ALA A 109 19.54 86.79 26.90
C ALA A 109 20.96 87.39 27.01
N ALA A 110 21.10 88.58 26.44
CA ALA A 110 22.21 89.50 26.63
C ALA A 110 22.51 89.76 28.12
N LYS A 111 23.78 90.01 28.45
CA LYS A 111 24.16 90.99 29.47
C LYS A 111 25.62 91.44 29.32
N GLU A 112 25.75 92.75 29.40
CA GLU A 112 26.92 93.62 29.22
C GLU A 112 27.74 93.79 30.52
N TYR A 113 29.00 94.21 30.30
CA TYR A 113 29.74 95.30 30.96
C TYR A 113 30.14 95.31 32.46
N GLU A 114 31.47 95.43 32.64
CA GLU A 114 32.25 96.43 33.42
C GLU A 114 32.07 96.64 34.94
N SER A 115 33.21 96.61 35.66
CA SER A 115 33.97 97.78 36.20
C SER A 115 34.67 97.46 37.54
N THR A 116 35.99 97.60 37.73
CA THR A 116 36.89 98.79 37.86
C THR A 116 36.97 99.41 39.28
N SER A 117 38.19 99.41 39.83
CA SER A 117 38.90 100.53 40.50
C SER A 117 38.74 100.96 41.97
N MET A 118 39.93 101.12 42.58
CA MET A 118 40.43 102.25 43.42
C MET A 118 39.83 102.48 44.83
N MET A 119 40.49 103.14 45.80
CA MET A 119 41.88 103.43 46.26
C MET A 119 41.69 104.41 47.44
N TYR A 120 42.44 104.25 48.55
CA TYR A 120 42.97 105.28 49.50
C TYR A 120 41.99 106.29 50.16
N ALA A 121 42.23 106.99 51.28
CA ALA A 121 43.27 107.15 52.30
C ALA A 121 42.62 107.92 53.49
N CYS A 122 43.15 107.84 54.72
CA CYS A 122 43.20 109.01 55.62
C CYS A 122 44.12 108.75 56.83
N THR A 123 44.87 109.78 57.21
CA THR A 123 45.91 109.83 58.26
C THR A 123 45.41 110.69 59.42
N THR A 124 45.58 110.27 60.70
CA THR A 124 45.86 111.14 61.89
C THR A 124 45.79 110.40 63.25
N GLU A 125 46.59 109.36 63.56
CA GLU A 125 46.59 108.76 64.93
C GLU A 125 47.93 108.06 65.33
N ARG A 126 49.09 108.62 64.91
CA ARG A 126 50.39 107.91 64.77
C ARG A 126 51.04 107.20 65.97
N ASP A 127 50.71 107.48 67.23
CA ASP A 127 51.44 106.91 68.38
C ASP A 127 50.65 105.83 69.15
N GLU A 128 49.31 105.91 69.19
CA GLU A 128 48.45 104.77 69.59
C GLU A 128 48.29 103.78 68.41
N GLU A 129 48.26 104.29 67.16
CA GLU A 129 48.36 103.47 65.95
C GLU A 129 49.65 102.66 65.93
N MET A 130 50.78 103.12 66.49
CA MET A 130 52.05 102.38 66.39
C MET A 130 52.08 101.11 67.26
N ASP A 131 51.60 101.20 68.51
CA ASP A 131 51.46 100.02 69.38
C ASP A 131 50.35 99.08 68.88
N GLU A 132 49.27 99.63 68.33
CA GLU A 132 48.24 98.86 67.65
C GLU A 132 48.77 98.21 66.36
N ILE A 133 49.60 98.92 65.57
CA ILE A 133 50.28 98.39 64.36
C ILE A 133 51.25 97.27 64.73
N LEU A 134 51.98 97.36 65.84
CA LEU A 134 52.88 96.30 66.30
C LEU A 134 52.10 95.07 66.80
N SER A 135 51.01 95.27 67.55
CA SER A 135 50.07 94.21 67.94
C SER A 135 49.40 93.55 66.72
N LEU A 136 48.95 94.37 65.77
CA LEU A 136 48.39 93.94 64.49
C LEU A 136 49.44 93.23 63.62
N GLN A 137 50.70 93.66 63.62
CA GLN A 137 51.77 92.97 62.90
C GLN A 137 52.05 91.58 63.49
N LYS A 138 52.01 91.46 64.82
CA LYS A 138 52.15 90.16 65.50
C LYS A 138 50.99 89.23 65.15
N THR A 139 49.75 89.70 65.29
CA THR A 139 48.56 88.90 64.92
C THR A 139 48.52 88.59 63.43
N VAL A 140 48.92 89.51 62.55
CA VAL A 140 49.08 89.26 61.10
C VAL A 140 50.15 88.20 60.84
N SER A 141 51.24 88.18 61.60
CA SER A 141 52.29 87.16 61.45
C SER A 141 51.81 85.78 61.91
N GLU A 142 51.11 85.70 63.04
CA GLU A 142 50.47 84.47 63.53
C GLU A 142 49.39 83.97 62.56
N LEU A 143 48.53 84.87 62.05
CA LEU A 143 47.53 84.55 61.04
C LEU A 143 48.17 84.10 59.73
N LYS A 144 49.29 84.72 59.29
CA LYS A 144 50.04 84.27 58.11
C LYS A 144 50.61 82.87 58.31
N ALA A 145 51.16 82.57 59.47
CA ALA A 145 51.66 81.23 59.81
C ALA A 145 50.52 80.20 59.83
N MET A 146 49.39 80.54 60.44
CA MET A 146 48.19 79.69 60.45
C MET A 146 47.63 79.46 59.05
N ASN A 147 47.59 80.51 58.21
CA ASN A 147 47.13 80.42 56.81
C ASN A 147 48.08 79.53 55.98
N LEU A 148 49.40 79.63 56.21
CA LEU A 148 50.39 78.73 55.62
C LEU A 148 50.16 77.27 56.05
N SER A 149 49.93 77.02 57.35
CA SER A 149 49.62 75.69 57.88
C SER A 149 48.35 75.11 57.25
N LEU A 150 47.27 75.89 57.21
CA LEU A 150 46.00 75.49 56.58
C LEU A 150 46.17 75.20 55.09
N ARG A 151 46.98 75.97 54.35
CA ARG A 151 47.27 75.68 52.94
C ARG A 151 47.98 74.34 52.76
N TYR A 152 48.93 74.01 53.65
CA TYR A 152 49.61 72.70 53.62
C TYR A 152 48.65 71.54 53.92
N GLU A 153 47.77 71.70 54.91
CA GLU A 153 46.74 70.70 55.23
C GLU A 153 45.76 70.51 54.07
N LEU A 154 45.26 71.59 53.49
CA LEU A 154 44.33 71.56 52.37
C LEU A 154 44.98 70.94 51.11
N GLN A 155 46.27 71.19 50.89
CA GLN A 155 47.04 70.54 49.83
C GLN A 155 47.23 69.04 50.11
N ARG A 156 47.45 68.66 51.37
CA ARG A 156 47.54 67.25 51.79
C ARG A 156 46.21 66.51 51.60
N GLU A 157 45.10 67.08 52.04
CA GLU A 157 43.76 66.52 51.83
C GLU A 157 43.41 66.40 50.34
N ARG A 158 43.77 67.40 49.52
CA ARG A 158 43.60 67.32 48.07
C ARG A 158 44.40 66.16 47.48
N ALA A 159 45.66 65.98 47.89
CA ALA A 159 46.48 64.87 47.42
C ALA A 159 45.90 63.51 47.87
N GLU A 160 45.42 63.42 49.11
CA GLU A 160 44.80 62.20 49.64
C GLU A 160 43.47 61.89 48.92
N ASN A 161 42.63 62.88 48.69
CA ASN A 161 41.37 62.74 47.95
C ASN A 161 41.62 62.35 46.50
N SER A 162 42.59 62.98 45.81
CA SER A 162 42.98 62.56 44.47
C SER A 162 43.51 61.12 44.43
N SER A 163 44.23 60.68 45.47
CA SER A 163 44.68 59.29 45.58
C SER A 163 43.51 58.32 45.79
N LYS A 164 42.53 58.68 46.62
CA LYS A 164 41.32 57.88 46.86
C LYS A 164 40.46 57.78 45.61
N GLU A 165 40.30 58.89 44.88
CA GLU A 165 39.57 58.93 43.61
C GLU A 165 40.24 58.03 42.57
N TYR A 166 41.56 58.07 42.45
CA TYR A 166 42.30 57.18 41.56
C TYR A 166 42.12 55.69 41.93
N ALA A 167 42.22 55.36 43.23
CA ALA A 167 42.00 53.99 43.71
C ALA A 167 40.58 53.48 43.39
N TYR A 168 39.58 54.33 43.60
CA TYR A 168 38.18 54.01 43.27
C TYR A 168 37.97 53.78 41.76
N THR A 169 38.57 54.62 40.91
CA THR A 169 38.48 54.41 39.45
C THR A 169 39.16 53.12 39.00
N MET A 170 40.29 52.75 39.62
CA MET A 170 40.98 51.50 39.31
C MET A 170 40.15 50.26 39.70
N GLU A 171 39.47 50.31 40.86
CA GLU A 171 38.57 49.24 41.31
C GLU A 171 37.35 49.11 40.37
N GLN A 172 36.74 50.22 39.96
CA GLN A 172 35.66 50.22 38.97
C GLN A 172 36.10 49.66 37.62
N ASP A 173 37.29 50.03 37.13
CA ASP A 173 37.83 49.51 35.87
C ASP A 173 38.08 48.00 35.94
N GLN A 174 38.52 47.49 37.09
CA GLN A 174 38.69 46.07 37.34
C GLN A 174 37.34 45.33 37.33
N GLU A 175 36.32 45.85 38.00
CA GLU A 175 34.96 45.27 37.99
C GLU A 175 34.36 45.26 36.57
N ILE A 176 34.52 46.35 35.81
CA ILE A 176 34.06 46.44 34.43
C ILE A 176 34.76 45.39 33.57
N ALA A 177 36.09 45.21 33.73
CA ALA A 177 36.84 44.19 33.02
C ALA A 177 36.34 42.77 33.34
N GLU A 178 36.03 42.48 34.61
CA GLU A 178 35.46 41.20 35.03
C GLU A 178 34.06 40.95 34.46
N ILE A 179 33.18 41.96 34.51
CA ILE A 179 31.82 41.88 33.93
C ILE A 179 31.89 41.63 32.42
N LEU A 180 32.80 42.31 31.70
CA LEU A 180 32.99 42.10 30.26
C LEU A 180 33.50 40.70 29.95
N SER A 181 34.43 40.18 30.77
CA SER A 181 34.93 38.80 30.67
C SER A 181 33.80 37.78 30.86
N LEU A 182 33.03 37.91 31.94
CA LEU A 182 31.89 37.03 32.23
C LEU A 182 30.80 37.11 31.15
N LYS A 183 30.51 38.32 30.64
CA LYS A 183 29.55 38.52 29.56
C LYS A 183 29.97 37.80 28.28
N LYS A 184 31.27 37.79 27.96
CA LYS A 184 31.83 37.03 26.84
C LYS A 184 31.64 35.53 27.07
N SER A 185 32.04 35.00 28.23
CA SER A 185 31.87 33.58 28.57
C SER A 185 30.40 33.14 28.49
N VAL A 186 29.45 33.96 28.98
CA VAL A 186 28.02 33.68 28.88
C VAL A 186 27.55 33.64 27.42
N SER A 187 28.08 34.51 26.56
CA SER A 187 27.79 34.48 25.12
C SER A 187 28.30 33.20 24.46
N ASP A 188 29.52 32.79 24.81
CA ASP A 188 30.14 31.57 24.28
C ASP A 188 29.37 30.31 24.71
N TYR A 189 28.96 30.22 26.00
CA TYR A 189 28.11 29.13 26.48
C TYR A 189 26.71 29.11 25.84
N LYS A 190 26.14 30.28 25.52
CA LYS A 190 24.87 30.35 24.78
C LYS A 190 25.02 29.82 23.36
N ALA A 191 26.10 30.18 22.67
CA ALA A 191 26.39 29.68 21.33
C ALA A 191 26.62 28.16 21.35
N MET A 192 27.39 27.65 22.31
CA MET A 192 27.63 26.21 22.48
C MET A 192 26.33 25.44 22.77
N ASN A 193 25.46 25.97 23.64
CA ASN A 193 24.16 25.36 23.92
C ASN A 193 23.23 25.35 22.70
N LEU A 194 23.29 26.39 21.85
CA LEU A 194 22.52 26.43 20.60
C LEU A 194 22.99 25.31 19.66
N SER A 195 24.31 25.19 19.46
CA SER A 195 24.91 24.13 18.64
C SER A 195 24.53 22.74 19.15
N LEU A 196 24.62 22.49 20.46
CA LEU A 196 24.26 21.19 21.04
C LEU A 196 22.77 20.85 20.86
N ARG A 197 21.88 21.84 20.86
CA ARG A 197 20.46 21.62 20.58
C ARG A 197 20.21 21.27 19.12
N GLU A 198 20.92 21.92 18.20
CA GLU A 198 20.86 21.60 16.77
C GLU A 198 21.39 20.18 16.50
N ASP A 199 22.48 19.79 17.15
CA ASP A 199 23.04 18.43 17.07
C ASP A 199 22.05 17.39 17.61
N LEU A 200 21.47 17.64 18.78
CA LEU A 200 20.47 16.75 19.38
C LEU A 200 19.24 16.62 18.47
N GLN A 201 18.79 17.70 17.84
CA GLN A 201 17.67 17.67 16.90
C GLN A 201 17.99 16.85 15.65
N ARG A 202 19.22 16.96 15.12
CA ARG A 202 19.69 16.13 14.00
C ARG A 202 19.68 14.65 14.38
N GLU A 203 20.23 14.30 15.54
CA GLU A 203 20.26 12.92 16.01
C GLU A 203 18.85 12.33 16.25
N VAL A 204 17.91 13.14 16.76
CA VAL A 204 16.50 12.73 16.89
C VAL A 204 15.87 12.45 15.53
N ASN A 205 16.15 13.29 14.52
CA ASN A 205 15.64 13.08 13.17
C ASN A 205 16.25 11.82 12.52
N ASP A 206 17.56 11.61 12.68
CA ASP A 206 18.26 10.43 12.15
C ASP A 206 17.69 9.14 12.77
N ARG A 207 17.48 9.11 14.10
CA ARG A 207 16.82 7.98 14.78
C ARG A 207 15.41 7.73 14.27
N MET A 208 14.66 8.78 13.91
CA MET A 208 13.31 8.64 13.37
C MET A 208 13.33 7.98 11.99
N VAL A 209 14.31 8.32 11.14
CA VAL A 209 14.52 7.68 9.84
C VAL A 209 14.92 6.21 10.02
N GLU A 210 15.87 5.92 10.91
CA GLU A 210 16.31 4.55 11.21
C GLU A 210 15.15 3.67 11.71
N GLU A 211 14.30 4.18 12.59
CA GLU A 211 13.15 3.43 13.10
C GLU A 211 12.09 3.17 12.01
N ALA A 212 11.90 4.11 11.07
CA ALA A 212 11.02 3.90 9.93
C ALA A 212 11.57 2.80 8.98
N GLU A 213 12.88 2.79 8.71
CA GLU A 213 13.53 1.74 7.93
C GLU A 213 13.43 0.38 8.62
N LYS A 214 13.66 0.33 9.93
CA LYS A 214 13.52 -0.87 10.75
C LYS A 214 12.10 -1.43 10.68
N GLN A 215 11.07 -0.60 10.80
CA GLN A 215 9.67 -1.04 10.66
C GLN A 215 9.37 -1.60 9.26
N SER A 216 9.90 -0.96 8.21
CA SER A 216 9.79 -1.45 6.84
C SER A 216 10.45 -2.83 6.66
N LEU A 217 11.65 -3.03 7.23
CA LEU A 217 12.36 -4.31 7.20
C LEU A 217 11.63 -5.39 7.98
N VAL A 218 11.07 -5.09 9.15
CA VAL A 218 10.26 -6.04 9.94
C VAL A 218 9.06 -6.51 9.13
N LYS A 219 8.34 -5.60 8.46
CA LYS A 219 7.22 -5.98 7.58
C LYS A 219 7.68 -6.89 6.44
N ARG A 220 8.81 -6.59 5.80
CA ARG A 220 9.37 -7.42 4.72
C ARG A 220 9.77 -8.81 5.20
N ILE A 221 10.32 -8.95 6.41
CA ILE A 221 10.65 -10.25 7.00
C ILE A 221 9.37 -11.06 7.22
N PHE A 222 8.33 -10.46 7.78
CA PHE A 222 7.04 -11.12 7.96
C PHE A 222 6.42 -11.61 6.63
N ASP A 223 6.47 -10.77 5.58
CA ASP A 223 6.01 -11.15 4.23
C ASP A 223 6.85 -12.30 3.62
N LEU A 224 8.13 -12.41 3.97
CA LEU A 224 8.99 -13.51 3.52
C LEU A 224 8.75 -14.80 4.31
N GLU A 225 8.51 -14.71 5.61
CA GLU A 225 8.18 -15.85 6.47
C GLU A 225 6.84 -16.49 6.05
N THR A 226 5.83 -15.67 5.76
CA THR A 226 4.54 -16.16 5.23
C THR A 226 4.71 -16.87 3.90
N LYS A 227 5.48 -16.31 2.94
CA LYS A 227 5.80 -16.98 1.67
C LYS A 227 6.57 -18.27 1.87
N SER A 228 7.53 -18.30 2.79
CA SER A 228 8.30 -19.50 3.11
C SER A 228 7.39 -20.62 3.67
N SER A 229 6.44 -20.27 4.53
CA SER A 229 5.45 -21.23 5.05
C SER A 229 4.58 -21.81 3.94
N ILE A 230 4.08 -20.96 3.02
CA ILE A 230 3.27 -21.41 1.88
C ILE A 230 4.06 -22.37 0.98
N LEU A 231 5.30 -22.02 0.63
CA LEU A 231 6.16 -22.87 -0.20
C LEU A 231 6.50 -24.20 0.49
N LYS A 232 6.67 -24.19 1.81
CA LYS A 232 6.91 -25.41 2.59
C LYS A 232 5.72 -26.37 2.54
N ASP A 233 4.50 -25.85 2.63
CA ASP A 233 3.30 -26.68 2.55
C ASP A 233 3.01 -27.16 1.12
N GLU A 234 3.29 -26.34 0.11
CA GLU A 234 3.23 -26.76 -1.30
C GLU A 234 4.24 -27.87 -1.62
N SER A 235 5.47 -27.77 -1.09
CA SER A 235 6.48 -28.82 -1.22
C SER A 235 6.02 -30.14 -0.61
N LYS A 236 5.39 -30.13 0.58
CA LYS A 236 4.82 -31.33 1.19
C LYS A 236 3.70 -31.92 0.32
N ARG A 237 2.80 -31.08 -0.21
CA ARG A 237 1.71 -31.53 -1.09
C ARG A 237 2.26 -32.24 -2.33
N LEU A 238 3.21 -31.62 -3.02
CA LEU A 238 3.85 -32.20 -4.22
C LEU A 238 4.60 -33.49 -3.89
N ASN A 239 5.23 -33.59 -2.72
CA ASN A 239 5.91 -34.83 -2.30
C ASN A 239 4.91 -35.97 -2.07
N ASN A 240 3.73 -35.68 -1.48
CA ASN A 240 2.67 -36.67 -1.30
C ASN A 240 2.06 -37.10 -2.64
N GLU A 241 1.86 -36.17 -3.57
CA GLU A 241 1.42 -36.47 -4.94
C GLU A 241 2.43 -37.35 -5.67
N LYS A 242 3.72 -37.03 -5.57
CA LYS A 242 4.82 -37.84 -6.12
C LYS A 242 4.78 -39.26 -5.58
N TYR A 243 4.69 -39.45 -4.26
CA TYR A 243 4.60 -40.78 -3.65
C TYR A 243 3.38 -41.56 -4.16
N THR A 244 2.23 -40.88 -4.30
CA THR A 244 1.01 -41.50 -4.84
C THR A 244 1.19 -41.97 -6.28
N LEU A 245 1.87 -41.18 -7.12
CA LEU A 245 2.17 -41.53 -8.50
C LEU A 245 3.18 -42.69 -8.57
N GLU A 246 4.18 -42.73 -7.70
CA GLU A 246 5.15 -43.83 -7.61
C GLU A 246 4.46 -45.16 -7.26
N VAL A 247 3.51 -45.15 -6.32
CA VAL A 247 2.70 -46.35 -6.00
C VAL A 247 1.87 -46.80 -7.20
N LYS A 248 1.18 -45.86 -7.88
CA LYS A 248 0.40 -46.20 -9.09
C LYS A 248 1.26 -46.78 -10.20
N LEU A 249 2.46 -46.22 -10.40
CA LEU A 249 3.41 -46.71 -11.38
C LEU A 249 3.83 -48.15 -11.08
N ALA A 250 4.15 -48.46 -9.82
CA ALA A 250 4.49 -49.81 -9.39
C ALA A 250 3.31 -50.79 -9.64
N THR A 251 2.08 -50.41 -9.28
CA THR A 251 0.91 -51.27 -9.53
C THR A 251 0.68 -51.55 -11.02
N SER A 252 0.85 -50.54 -11.89
CA SER A 252 0.73 -50.74 -13.34
C SER A 252 1.87 -51.59 -13.90
N GLN A 253 3.08 -51.51 -13.34
CA GLN A 253 4.19 -52.39 -13.72
C GLN A 253 3.89 -53.85 -13.37
N ASP A 254 3.30 -54.11 -12.20
CA ASP A 254 2.88 -55.46 -11.80
C ASP A 254 1.76 -56.01 -12.71
N GLU A 255 0.78 -55.17 -13.07
CA GLU A 255 -0.29 -55.56 -14.02
C GLU A 255 0.28 -55.91 -15.41
N ILE A 256 1.24 -55.13 -15.91
CA ILE A 256 1.91 -55.40 -17.17
C ILE A 256 2.67 -56.73 -17.11
N ALA A 257 3.37 -57.02 -16.00
CA ALA A 257 4.06 -58.29 -15.81
C ALA A 257 3.07 -59.47 -15.83
N SER A 258 1.96 -59.37 -15.10
CA SER A 258 0.91 -60.40 -15.09
C SER A 258 0.28 -60.63 -16.47
N LEU A 259 0.01 -59.56 -17.22
CA LEU A 259 -0.52 -59.67 -18.59
C LEU A 259 0.50 -60.30 -19.55
N LYS A 260 1.79 -60.02 -19.36
CA LYS A 260 2.86 -60.62 -20.16
C LYS A 260 2.93 -62.13 -19.93
N ASP A 261 2.80 -62.59 -18.68
CA ASP A 261 2.78 -64.02 -18.35
C ASP A 261 1.55 -64.72 -18.95
N LYS A 262 0.35 -64.11 -18.86
CA LYS A 262 -0.86 -64.63 -19.51
C LYS A 262 -0.74 -64.70 -21.03
N ASN A 263 -0.12 -63.71 -21.65
CA ASN A 263 0.13 -63.75 -23.10
C ASN A 263 1.09 -64.88 -23.48
N LYS A 264 2.04 -65.23 -22.61
CA LYS A 264 2.93 -66.38 -22.83
C LYS A 264 2.16 -67.71 -22.75
N GLU A 265 1.30 -67.86 -21.74
CA GLU A 265 0.41 -69.03 -21.58
C GLU A 265 -0.50 -69.21 -22.80
N ILE A 266 -1.16 -68.15 -23.25
CA ILE A 266 -2.02 -68.19 -24.45
C ILE A 266 -1.20 -68.56 -25.70
N ALA A 267 0.04 -68.10 -25.82
CA ALA A 267 0.89 -68.44 -26.96
C ALA A 267 1.28 -69.93 -26.97
N GLU A 268 1.56 -70.51 -25.81
CA GLU A 268 1.83 -71.95 -25.63
C GLU A 268 0.59 -72.78 -25.97
N ASP A 269 -0.59 -72.39 -25.48
CA ASP A 269 -1.87 -73.04 -25.81
C ASP A 269 -2.14 -73.00 -27.33
N LEU A 270 -1.93 -71.85 -27.97
CA LEU A 270 -2.11 -71.72 -29.42
C LEU A 270 -1.19 -72.66 -30.21
N GLU A 271 0.05 -72.85 -29.76
CA GLU A 271 0.98 -73.79 -30.39
C GLU A 271 0.48 -75.24 -30.28
N ILE A 272 -0.08 -75.63 -29.12
CA ILE A 272 -0.72 -76.95 -28.93
C ILE A 272 -1.88 -77.12 -29.92
N TRP A 273 -2.81 -76.16 -29.97
CA TRP A 273 -3.96 -76.21 -30.88
C TRP A 273 -3.55 -76.26 -32.36
N ILE A 274 -2.50 -75.52 -32.76
CA ILE A 274 -1.96 -75.58 -34.12
C ILE A 274 -1.46 -76.99 -34.45
N ASN A 275 -0.75 -77.64 -33.53
CA ASN A 275 -0.27 -79.01 -33.70
C ASN A 275 -1.42 -80.01 -33.79
N GLU A 276 -2.43 -79.90 -32.93
CA GLU A 276 -3.62 -80.77 -32.98
C GLU A 276 -4.40 -80.62 -34.30
N VAL A 277 -4.60 -79.39 -34.77
CA VAL A 277 -5.24 -79.13 -36.07
C VAL A 277 -4.42 -79.74 -37.22
N SER A 278 -3.09 -79.63 -37.17
CA SER A 278 -2.19 -80.27 -38.14
C SER A 278 -2.35 -81.80 -38.15
N ASP A 279 -2.39 -82.43 -36.97
CA ASP A 279 -2.57 -83.88 -36.83
C ASP A 279 -3.94 -84.35 -37.33
N LEU A 280 -5.01 -83.64 -36.98
CA LEU A 280 -6.37 -83.91 -37.46
C LEU A 280 -6.45 -83.76 -38.99
N GLN A 281 -5.80 -82.74 -39.55
CA GLN A 281 -5.72 -82.56 -41.00
C GLN A 281 -5.03 -83.75 -41.68
N GLN A 282 -3.93 -84.26 -41.11
CA GLN A 282 -3.26 -85.45 -41.63
C GLN A 282 -4.12 -86.71 -41.53
N GLN A 283 -4.87 -86.88 -40.43
CA GLN A 283 -5.81 -88.00 -40.28
C GLN A 283 -6.92 -87.93 -41.33
N LEU A 284 -7.52 -86.75 -41.52
CA LEU A 284 -8.54 -86.52 -42.54
C LEU A 284 -8.04 -86.87 -43.95
N ASP A 285 -6.80 -86.50 -44.27
CA ASP A 285 -6.21 -86.82 -45.57
C ASP A 285 -5.93 -88.32 -45.77
N ARG A 286 -5.63 -89.06 -44.69
CA ARG A 286 -5.53 -90.53 -44.73
C ARG A 286 -6.89 -91.19 -44.94
N GLU A 287 -7.91 -90.75 -44.20
CA GLU A 287 -9.28 -91.25 -44.34
C GLU A 287 -9.85 -90.98 -45.74
N LYS A 288 -9.59 -89.80 -46.32
CA LYS A 288 -9.97 -89.50 -47.72
C LYS A 288 -9.35 -90.49 -48.70
N LYS A 289 -8.06 -90.82 -48.56
CA LYS A 289 -7.39 -91.82 -49.41
C LYS A 289 -7.96 -93.22 -49.20
N GLY A 290 -8.26 -93.59 -47.95
CA GLY A 290 -8.92 -94.86 -47.61
C GLY A 290 -10.30 -94.99 -48.25
N ASN A 291 -11.14 -93.96 -48.11
CA ASN A 291 -12.47 -93.91 -48.73
C ASN A 291 -12.40 -93.98 -50.25
N GLN A 292 -11.47 -93.28 -50.91
CA GLN A 292 -11.28 -93.40 -52.35
C GLN A 292 -10.95 -94.84 -52.78
N SER A 293 -10.12 -95.56 -52.01
CA SER A 293 -9.81 -96.96 -52.28
C SER A 293 -11.05 -97.86 -52.11
N LEU A 294 -11.83 -97.66 -51.05
CA LEU A 294 -13.06 -98.40 -50.80
C LEU A 294 -14.13 -98.10 -51.86
N GLU A 295 -14.28 -96.85 -52.29
CA GLU A 295 -15.18 -96.47 -53.38
C GLU A 295 -14.84 -97.20 -54.69
N ILE A 296 -13.55 -97.31 -55.02
CA ILE A 296 -13.07 -98.09 -56.18
C ILE A 296 -13.43 -99.58 -56.01
N GLU A 297 -13.23 -100.16 -54.82
CA GLU A 297 -13.56 -101.56 -54.54
C GLU A 297 -15.06 -101.84 -54.61
N VAL A 298 -15.89 -100.98 -53.99
CA VAL A 298 -17.36 -101.05 -54.01
C VAL A 298 -17.87 -100.91 -55.45
N ALA A 299 -17.34 -99.98 -56.23
CA ALA A 299 -17.69 -99.86 -57.65
C ALA A 299 -17.35 -101.15 -58.42
N GLY A 300 -16.20 -101.76 -58.14
CA GLY A 300 -15.82 -103.06 -58.70
C GLY A 300 -16.74 -104.21 -58.30
N LEU A 301 -17.15 -104.28 -57.03
CA LEU A 301 -18.11 -105.27 -56.52
C LEU A 301 -19.51 -105.08 -57.10
N LYS A 302 -19.97 -103.83 -57.24
CA LYS A 302 -21.26 -103.50 -57.84
C LYS A 302 -21.33 -103.98 -59.29
N LEU A 303 -20.27 -103.77 -60.08
CA LEU A 303 -20.17 -104.30 -61.45
C LEU A 303 -20.19 -105.84 -61.49
N LYS A 304 -19.58 -106.51 -60.50
CA LYS A 304 -19.66 -107.98 -60.38
C LYS A 304 -21.08 -108.45 -60.02
N LEU A 305 -21.78 -107.73 -59.15
CA LEU A 305 -23.16 -108.03 -58.77
C LEU A 305 -24.11 -107.86 -59.98
N GLU A 306 -23.95 -106.78 -60.75
CA GLU A 306 -24.68 -106.57 -62.01
C GLU A 306 -24.44 -107.69 -63.03
N ARG A 307 -23.28 -108.38 -62.99
CA ARG A 307 -23.02 -109.58 -63.81
C ARG A 307 -23.64 -110.88 -63.26
N CYS A 308 -23.95 -110.96 -61.97
CA CYS A 308 -24.44 -112.19 -61.32
C CYS A 308 -25.98 -112.29 -61.25
N CYS A 309 -26.71 -111.22 -61.58
CA CYS A 309 -28.17 -111.22 -61.64
C CYS A 309 -28.66 -111.07 -63.09
N PRO A 310 -29.03 -112.17 -63.78
CA PRO A 310 -29.81 -112.08 -65.00
C PRO A 310 -31.29 -111.86 -64.64
N ASP A 311 -31.87 -110.79 -65.20
CA ASP A 311 -33.30 -110.54 -65.41
C ASP A 311 -34.28 -110.69 -64.24
N GLY A 312 -34.77 -109.55 -63.73
CA GLY A 312 -35.98 -109.50 -62.90
C GLY A 312 -36.18 -108.16 -62.23
N GLY A 313 -36.89 -107.25 -62.90
CA GLY A 313 -37.17 -105.91 -62.39
C GLY A 313 -38.04 -105.88 -61.14
N ALA A 314 -37.82 -104.86 -60.31
CA ALA A 314 -38.88 -104.21 -59.55
C ALA A 314 -38.33 -102.86 -59.05
N SER A 315 -38.81 -101.80 -59.70
CA SER A 315 -38.83 -100.45 -59.17
C SER A 315 -39.53 -100.47 -57.81
N VAL A 316 -38.80 -100.17 -56.74
CA VAL A 316 -39.37 -99.88 -55.42
C VAL A 316 -38.86 -98.51 -54.99
N SER A 317 -39.82 -97.61 -54.89
CA SER A 317 -39.74 -96.27 -54.34
C SER A 317 -39.07 -96.24 -52.96
N ALA A 318 -38.11 -95.35 -52.79
CA ALA A 318 -37.76 -94.81 -51.48
C ALA A 318 -38.11 -93.32 -51.48
N SER A 319 -39.36 -93.05 -51.07
CA SER A 319 -39.83 -91.72 -50.72
C SER A 319 -38.97 -91.16 -49.59
N VAL A 320 -38.18 -90.13 -49.90
CA VAL A 320 -37.54 -89.30 -48.88
C VAL A 320 -38.67 -88.58 -48.15
N TYR A 321 -38.88 -88.95 -46.88
CA TYR A 321 -39.70 -88.22 -45.93
C TYR A 321 -39.16 -86.78 -45.81
N ILE A 322 -39.76 -85.86 -46.54
CA ILE A 322 -39.66 -84.43 -46.25
C ILE A 322 -40.75 -84.17 -45.22
N GLU A 323 -40.35 -83.76 -44.02
CA GLU A 323 -41.27 -83.50 -42.92
C GLU A 323 -42.28 -82.40 -43.30
N PRO A 324 -43.60 -82.58 -43.07
CA PRO A 324 -44.66 -81.74 -43.65
C PRO A 324 -44.83 -80.33 -43.07
N TRP A 325 -43.92 -79.84 -42.23
CA TRP A 325 -44.06 -78.55 -41.54
C TRP A 325 -43.18 -77.41 -42.10
N MET A 326 -42.42 -77.67 -43.18
CA MET A 326 -41.62 -76.64 -43.87
C MET A 326 -42.36 -75.88 -44.99
N ASN A 327 -43.64 -76.18 -45.25
CA ASN A 327 -44.44 -75.44 -46.22
C ASN A 327 -45.50 -74.58 -45.51
N GLY A 328 -45.39 -73.25 -45.62
CA GLY A 328 -46.59 -72.40 -45.61
C GLY A 328 -46.62 -71.14 -44.75
N TYR A 329 -45.54 -70.75 -44.07
CA TYR A 329 -45.44 -69.40 -43.52
C TYR A 329 -44.22 -68.71 -44.12
N THR A 330 -44.45 -67.87 -45.13
CA THR A 330 -43.53 -66.77 -45.43
C THR A 330 -43.38 -65.97 -44.14
N VAL A 331 -42.26 -66.17 -43.46
CA VAL A 331 -41.77 -65.26 -42.44
C VAL A 331 -41.73 -63.88 -43.11
N PRO A 332 -42.49 -62.88 -42.64
CA PRO A 332 -42.38 -61.52 -43.17
C PRO A 332 -40.90 -61.12 -43.19
N TYR A 333 -40.44 -60.49 -44.26
CA TYR A 333 -39.01 -60.14 -44.46
C TYR A 333 -38.41 -59.31 -43.30
N ASP A 334 -39.26 -58.73 -42.47
CA ASP A 334 -38.89 -57.85 -41.36
C ASP A 334 -38.76 -58.58 -40.01
N TRP A 335 -38.85 -59.91 -39.99
CA TRP A 335 -38.71 -60.72 -38.79
C TRP A 335 -37.26 -61.19 -38.60
N VAL A 336 -36.73 -60.99 -37.40
CA VAL A 336 -35.37 -61.41 -37.03
C VAL A 336 -35.41 -62.86 -36.50
N PRO A 337 -34.69 -63.82 -37.13
CA PRO A 337 -34.54 -65.18 -36.62
C PRO A 337 -33.88 -65.21 -35.24
N PHE A 338 -34.11 -66.25 -34.44
CA PHE A 338 -33.51 -66.35 -33.11
C PHE A 338 -31.99 -66.43 -33.18
N GLU A 339 -31.44 -67.03 -34.24
CA GLU A 339 -29.98 -67.15 -34.43
C GLU A 339 -29.31 -65.78 -34.61
N ASP A 340 -30.05 -64.79 -35.12
CA ASP A 340 -29.57 -63.43 -35.34
C ASP A 340 -29.71 -62.54 -34.09
N LEU A 341 -30.34 -63.06 -33.02
CA LEU A 341 -30.46 -62.36 -31.74
C LEU A 341 -29.23 -62.62 -30.88
N CYS A 342 -28.57 -61.53 -30.46
CA CYS A 342 -27.55 -61.58 -29.42
C CYS A 342 -28.18 -61.83 -28.05
N VAL A 343 -28.50 -63.09 -27.74
CA VAL A 343 -29.07 -63.48 -26.44
C VAL A 343 -27.94 -63.63 -25.42
N ARG A 344 -28.02 -62.89 -24.31
CA ARG A 344 -27.19 -63.10 -23.13
C ARG A 344 -28.08 -63.50 -21.96
N GLU A 345 -27.85 -64.70 -21.43
CA GLU A 345 -28.46 -65.11 -20.16
C GLU A 345 -27.79 -64.33 -19.02
N PHE A 346 -28.61 -63.78 -18.12
CA PHE A 346 -28.12 -63.09 -16.93
C PHE A 346 -28.69 -63.75 -15.68
N SER A 347 -27.81 -64.33 -14.87
CA SER A 347 -28.20 -64.87 -13.57
C SER A 347 -28.37 -63.73 -12.57
N ARG A 348 -29.47 -63.73 -11.80
CA ARG A 348 -29.72 -62.75 -10.74
C ARG A 348 -28.63 -62.72 -9.65
N SER A 349 -27.75 -63.72 -9.58
CA SER A 349 -26.79 -63.90 -8.48
C SER A 349 -25.39 -63.30 -8.69
N GLY A 350 -25.07 -62.72 -9.84
CA GLY A 350 -23.70 -62.26 -10.14
C GLY A 350 -23.61 -60.84 -10.70
N ARG A 351 -23.45 -59.85 -9.80
CA ARG A 351 -23.32 -58.39 -10.05
C ARG A 351 -24.58 -57.72 -10.64
N PRO A 352 -25.15 -56.68 -9.98
CA PRO A 352 -26.25 -55.92 -10.56
C PRO A 352 -25.74 -55.11 -11.75
N LEU A 353 -26.36 -55.25 -12.91
CA LEU A 353 -26.29 -54.19 -13.93
C LEU A 353 -26.89 -52.93 -13.30
N THR A 354 -26.11 -51.85 -13.23
CA THR A 354 -26.61 -50.54 -12.79
C THR A 354 -27.55 -49.99 -13.86
N LEU A 355 -28.81 -50.43 -13.81
CA LEU A 355 -29.87 -49.99 -14.69
C LEU A 355 -30.57 -48.78 -14.05
N ALA A 356 -30.62 -47.67 -14.78
CA ALA A 356 -31.41 -46.52 -14.36
C ALA A 356 -32.88 -46.94 -14.22
N LYS A 357 -33.46 -46.61 -13.07
CA LYS A 357 -34.80 -47.00 -12.62
C LYS A 357 -35.86 -46.66 -13.67
N THR A 358 -36.70 -47.63 -14.01
CA THR A 358 -37.91 -47.43 -14.84
C THR A 358 -38.91 -46.53 -14.11
N VAL A 359 -39.53 -45.60 -14.85
CA VAL A 359 -40.64 -44.77 -14.35
C VAL A 359 -41.95 -45.54 -14.54
N SER A 360 -42.75 -45.61 -13.48
CA SER A 360 -44.08 -46.22 -13.46
C SER A 360 -45.01 -45.54 -14.45
N GLY A 361 -45.37 -46.23 -15.54
CA GLY A 361 -46.35 -45.74 -16.52
C GLY A 361 -46.28 -46.41 -17.89
N ALA A 362 -46.03 -47.73 -17.94
CA ALA A 362 -46.10 -48.46 -19.21
C ALA A 362 -47.57 -48.60 -19.65
N PRO A 363 -47.92 -48.33 -20.91
CA PRO A 363 -49.27 -48.54 -21.41
C PRO A 363 -49.64 -50.03 -21.38
N ALA A 364 -50.91 -50.34 -21.08
CA ALA A 364 -51.42 -51.70 -21.16
C ALA A 364 -51.42 -52.15 -22.64
N PHE A 365 -50.74 -53.25 -22.93
CA PHE A 365 -50.77 -53.86 -24.25
C PHE A 365 -52.17 -54.44 -24.51
N SER A 366 -52.80 -54.06 -25.62
CA SER A 366 -53.94 -54.81 -26.15
C SER A 366 -53.42 -56.17 -26.63
N GLU A 367 -54.15 -57.25 -26.32
CA GLU A 367 -53.84 -58.62 -26.76
C GLU A 367 -53.65 -58.66 -28.28
N ASP A 368 -52.39 -58.62 -28.73
CA ASP A 368 -52.02 -58.84 -30.11
C ASP A 368 -51.39 -60.23 -30.23
N ASN A 369 -51.98 -61.08 -31.06
CA ASN A 369 -51.64 -62.50 -31.21
C ASN A 369 -50.36 -62.72 -32.05
N THR A 370 -49.55 -61.68 -32.28
CA THR A 370 -48.42 -61.66 -33.21
C THR A 370 -47.04 -61.78 -32.55
N THR A 371 -46.94 -61.47 -31.25
CA THR A 371 -45.71 -61.65 -30.46
C THR A 371 -45.95 -62.71 -29.40
N ASN A 372 -45.19 -63.80 -29.42
CA ASN A 372 -45.37 -64.92 -28.48
C ASN A 372 -44.53 -64.79 -27.19
N VAL A 373 -43.96 -63.60 -26.93
CA VAL A 373 -43.09 -63.34 -25.79
C VAL A 373 -43.54 -62.06 -25.08
N HIS A 374 -43.89 -62.15 -23.80
CA HIS A 374 -44.21 -60.98 -23.01
C HIS A 374 -42.92 -60.18 -22.70
N VAL A 375 -42.87 -58.94 -23.17
CA VAL A 375 -41.77 -58.03 -22.84
C VAL A 375 -41.99 -57.48 -21.44
N ASN A 376 -41.03 -57.75 -20.54
CA ASN A 376 -41.11 -57.25 -19.17
C ASN A 376 -40.60 -55.82 -19.06
N TYR A 377 -39.51 -55.48 -19.76
CA TYR A 377 -38.90 -54.16 -19.68
C TYR A 377 -38.19 -53.75 -20.97
N PHE A 378 -38.24 -52.45 -21.27
CA PHE A 378 -37.43 -51.81 -22.31
C PHE A 378 -36.35 -50.92 -21.67
N TYR A 379 -35.12 -51.07 -22.12
CA TYR A 379 -34.00 -50.24 -21.70
C TYR A 379 -33.27 -49.64 -22.91
N ARG A 380 -32.51 -48.56 -22.64
CA ARG A 380 -31.63 -47.93 -23.60
C ARG A 380 -30.18 -48.26 -23.25
N GLY A 381 -29.53 -49.06 -24.07
CA GLY A 381 -28.12 -49.41 -23.94
C GLY A 381 -27.22 -48.50 -24.77
N LEU A 382 -25.97 -48.33 -24.33
CA LEU A 382 -24.90 -47.70 -25.09
C LEU A 382 -23.83 -48.75 -25.39
N LEU A 383 -23.60 -49.04 -26.66
CA LEU A 383 -22.50 -49.89 -27.11
C LEU A 383 -21.68 -49.07 -28.13
N ASN A 384 -20.39 -48.89 -27.89
CA ASN A 384 -19.50 -48.09 -28.76
C ASN A 384 -20.05 -46.69 -29.11
N LYS A 385 -20.63 -45.99 -28.11
CA LYS A 385 -21.28 -44.66 -28.25
C LYS A 385 -22.50 -44.62 -29.19
N ARG A 386 -22.97 -45.76 -29.69
CA ARG A 386 -24.26 -45.88 -30.39
C ARG A 386 -25.32 -46.39 -29.42
N VAL A 387 -26.51 -45.86 -29.58
CA VAL A 387 -27.67 -46.21 -28.76
C VAL A 387 -28.33 -47.44 -29.35
N TYR A 388 -28.56 -48.45 -28.52
CA TYR A 388 -29.29 -49.66 -28.88
C TYR A 388 -30.43 -49.89 -27.91
N PRO A 389 -31.61 -50.32 -28.39
CA PRO A 389 -32.66 -50.74 -27.49
C PRO A 389 -32.34 -52.13 -26.93
N ILE A 390 -32.56 -52.33 -25.63
CA ILE A 390 -32.39 -53.61 -24.93
C ILE A 390 -33.77 -54.04 -24.44
N VAL A 391 -34.19 -55.24 -24.82
CA VAL A 391 -35.47 -55.83 -24.42
C VAL A 391 -35.17 -56.96 -23.45
N ILE A 392 -35.79 -56.94 -22.27
CA ILE A 392 -35.67 -58.03 -21.30
C ILE A 392 -36.97 -58.83 -21.30
N VAL A 393 -36.84 -60.12 -21.60
CA VAL A 393 -37.93 -61.09 -21.64
C VAL A 393 -37.70 -62.21 -20.63
N ASN A 394 -38.78 -62.81 -20.14
CA ASN A 394 -38.69 -63.98 -19.28
C ASN A 394 -38.37 -65.22 -20.12
N VAL A 395 -37.22 -65.85 -19.86
CA VAL A 395 -36.74 -67.00 -20.66
C VAL A 395 -37.66 -68.23 -20.51
N VAL A 396 -38.39 -68.35 -19.40
CA VAL A 396 -39.33 -69.45 -19.17
C VAL A 396 -40.53 -69.38 -20.13
N GLU A 397 -40.89 -68.19 -20.58
CA GLU A 397 -41.99 -67.96 -21.54
C GLU A 397 -41.56 -68.21 -22.99
N LEU A 398 -40.26 -68.38 -23.27
CA LEU A 398 -39.74 -68.75 -24.59
C LEU A 398 -39.85 -70.26 -24.89
N ILE A 399 -40.34 -71.06 -23.94
CA ILE A 399 -40.43 -72.53 -24.02
C ILE A 399 -41.92 -72.89 -24.14
N PRO A 400 -42.36 -73.62 -25.20
CA PRO A 400 -41.61 -74.73 -25.81
C PRO A 400 -40.95 -74.47 -27.17
N ASN A 401 -40.93 -73.24 -27.69
CA ASN A 401 -40.42 -72.96 -29.03
C ASN A 401 -39.34 -71.86 -29.04
N LYS A 402 -38.17 -72.15 -28.45
CA LYS A 402 -37.00 -71.24 -28.51
C LYS A 402 -36.61 -70.87 -29.96
N GLU A 403 -36.81 -71.80 -30.90
CA GLU A 403 -36.52 -71.61 -32.33
C GLU A 403 -37.61 -70.82 -33.10
N LYS A 404 -38.74 -70.51 -32.46
CA LYS A 404 -39.87 -69.75 -33.06
C LYS A 404 -40.25 -68.52 -32.25
N ALA A 405 -39.35 -67.99 -31.44
CA ALA A 405 -39.56 -66.67 -30.82
C ALA A 405 -39.61 -65.62 -31.94
N ARG A 406 -40.70 -64.85 -32.01
CA ARG A 406 -40.90 -63.81 -33.02
C ARG A 406 -41.14 -62.48 -32.32
N PHE A 407 -40.43 -61.45 -32.76
CA PHE A 407 -40.60 -60.08 -32.27
C PHE A 407 -41.20 -59.24 -33.39
N ASP A 408 -42.36 -58.62 -33.17
CA ASP A 408 -42.94 -57.71 -34.15
C ASP A 408 -42.04 -56.46 -34.28
N PRO A 409 -41.53 -56.12 -35.48
CA PRO A 409 -40.75 -54.91 -35.69
C PRO A 409 -41.50 -53.61 -35.34
N ASN A 410 -42.84 -53.62 -35.29
CA ASN A 410 -43.63 -52.46 -34.84
C ASN A 410 -43.46 -52.15 -33.35
N ILE A 411 -42.99 -53.09 -32.52
CA ILE A 411 -42.57 -52.78 -31.13
C ILE A 411 -41.48 -51.70 -31.11
N TRP A 412 -40.61 -51.66 -32.13
CA TRP A 412 -39.57 -50.63 -32.24
C TRP A 412 -40.14 -49.26 -32.62
N SER A 413 -41.27 -49.21 -33.33
CA SER A 413 -41.94 -47.95 -33.67
C SER A 413 -42.53 -47.25 -32.43
N LEU A 414 -42.99 -48.02 -31.44
CA LEU A 414 -43.42 -47.52 -30.12
C LEU A 414 -42.26 -46.88 -29.36
N PHE A 415 -41.03 -47.39 -29.52
CA PHE A 415 -39.82 -46.83 -28.91
C PHE A 415 -39.45 -45.46 -29.49
N ASN A 416 -39.61 -45.26 -30.81
CA ASN A 416 -39.35 -43.97 -31.45
C ASN A 416 -40.34 -42.89 -31.01
N ASN A 417 -41.60 -43.24 -30.77
CA ASN A 417 -42.61 -42.28 -30.29
C ASN A 417 -42.44 -41.94 -28.79
N ALA A 418 -41.97 -42.88 -27.96
CA ALA A 418 -41.65 -42.62 -26.56
C ALA A 418 -40.35 -41.80 -26.39
N GLY A 419 -39.40 -41.89 -27.33
CA GLY A 419 -38.09 -41.26 -27.24
C GLY A 419 -38.07 -39.73 -27.33
N ILE A 420 -39.09 -39.10 -27.93
CA ILE A 420 -39.13 -37.64 -28.13
C ILE A 420 -39.62 -36.92 -26.86
N THR A 421 -40.50 -37.54 -26.07
CA THR A 421 -41.08 -36.95 -24.85
C THR A 421 -40.17 -37.07 -23.62
N TYR A 422 -39.21 -38.01 -23.62
CA TYR A 422 -38.33 -38.27 -22.47
C TYR A 422 -36.92 -37.64 -22.58
N ALA A 423 -36.55 -37.09 -23.74
CA ALA A 423 -35.24 -36.44 -23.95
C ALA A 423 -35.15 -34.98 -23.43
N ALA A 424 -36.23 -34.43 -22.84
CA ALA A 424 -36.32 -33.02 -22.44
C ALA A 424 -36.08 -32.74 -20.94
N ARG A 425 -35.24 -33.53 -20.23
CA ARG A 425 -34.77 -33.16 -18.89
C ARG A 425 -33.24 -33.13 -18.83
N LYS A 426 -32.70 -31.92 -18.60
CA LYS A 426 -31.28 -31.64 -18.34
C LYS A 426 -30.72 -32.54 -17.22
N PRO A 427 -29.45 -32.93 -17.28
CA PRO A 427 -28.78 -33.56 -16.14
C PRO A 427 -28.71 -32.55 -14.98
N PHE A 428 -29.11 -32.99 -13.78
CA PHE A 428 -28.96 -32.22 -12.55
C PHE A 428 -27.46 -32.06 -12.24
N GLU A 429 -26.97 -30.83 -12.31
CA GLU A 429 -25.82 -30.38 -11.53
C GLU A 429 -26.27 -30.16 -10.08
N SER A 430 -25.34 -30.35 -9.14
CA SER A 430 -25.42 -30.13 -7.68
C SER A 430 -25.78 -31.34 -6.79
N GLU A 431 -24.75 -32.00 -6.29
CA GLU A 431 -24.67 -32.33 -4.86
C GLU A 431 -23.37 -31.72 -4.29
N SER A 432 -23.53 -30.51 -3.76
CA SER A 432 -22.62 -29.89 -2.80
C SER A 432 -22.56 -30.77 -1.54
N CYS A 433 -21.42 -31.40 -1.29
CA CYS A 433 -21.12 -32.02 0.00
C CYS A 433 -21.18 -30.95 1.09
N SER A 434 -22.08 -31.16 2.04
CA SER A 434 -22.06 -30.53 3.35
C SER A 434 -22.10 -31.64 4.39
N CYS A 435 -20.92 -31.95 4.92
CA CYS A 435 -20.57 -32.33 6.30
C CYS A 435 -19.11 -32.79 6.31
#